data_AF-D0LPL2-F1
#
_entry.id   AF-D0LPL2-F1
#
_cell.length_a   1.000
_cell.length_b   1.000
_cell.length_c   1.000
_cell.angle_alpha   90.00
_cell.angle_beta   90.00
_cell.angle_gamma   90.00
#
_symmetry.space_group_name_H-M   'P 1'
#
loop_
_entity.id
_entity.type
_entity.pdbx_description
1 polymer ?
#
loop_
_entity_poly.entity_id
_entity_poly.type
_entity_poly.pdbx_seq_one_letter_code
_entity_poly.pdbx_strand_id
1 'polypeptide(L)'
;MTETIQTQLDALAELRLPDLQQRFAELVGDETRCPNKTYLLRRIREALEARAAEPAPAPTPEPTDEVAAAEPDAREDDVPLRDLDVEQLRARYVEVVGRATSSHDRRYLIWKIRQAEQGKVPVGPVGRRQPGDPPVEQKVLPLRMPAATVEALDEVWRRRGLKSRMDLFRHALDQYLTGIGEGDAADLVRGR
;
A
#
# COMPACT_ATOMS: atom_id res chain seq x y z
N MET A 1 -2.84 32.59 13.72
CA MET A 1 -2.13 31.51 14.45
C MET A 1 -1.54 30.47 13.52
N THR A 2 -2.23 30.07 12.45
CA THR A 2 -1.75 29.07 11.47
C THR A 2 -0.52 29.50 10.67
N GLU A 3 -0.42 30.78 10.27
CA GLU A 3 0.76 31.30 9.55
C GLU A 3 2.05 31.19 10.39
N THR A 4 1.97 31.44 11.70
CA THR A 4 3.12 31.33 12.61
C THR A 4 3.60 29.88 12.77
N ILE A 5 2.69 28.92 12.81
CA ILE A 5 3.02 27.49 12.89
C ILE A 5 3.71 27.03 11.59
N GLN A 6 3.25 27.50 10.43
CA GLN A 6 3.86 27.15 9.16
C GLN A 6 5.31 27.67 9.05
N THR A 7 5.56 28.94 9.42
CA THR A 7 6.93 29.49 9.45
C THR A 7 7.85 28.72 10.39
N GLN A 8 7.35 28.25 11.54
CA GLN A 8 8.12 27.42 12.46
C GLN A 8 8.45 26.04 11.87
N LEU A 9 7.52 25.43 11.14
CA LEU A 9 7.76 24.14 10.48
C LEU A 9 8.76 24.24 9.33
N ASP A 10 8.73 25.33 8.56
CA ASP A 10 9.68 25.56 7.47
C ASP A 10 11.10 25.73 8.01
N ALA A 11 11.28 26.46 9.13
CA ALA A 11 12.56 26.58 9.81
C ALA A 11 13.07 25.23 10.37
N LEU A 12 12.16 24.38 10.87
CA LEU A 12 12.51 23.03 11.35
C LEU A 12 12.83 22.05 10.21
N ALA A 13 12.25 22.24 9.03
CA ALA A 13 12.51 21.38 7.86
C ALA A 13 13.94 21.50 7.34
N GLU A 14 14.54 22.69 7.45
CA GLU A 14 15.91 23.00 7.06
C GLU A 14 16.97 22.42 8.02
N LEU A 15 16.58 22.03 9.25
CA LEU A 15 17.50 21.45 10.22
C LEU A 15 17.98 20.05 9.81
N ARG A 16 19.16 19.66 10.30
CA ARG A 16 19.67 18.29 10.15
C ARG A 16 18.80 17.33 10.97
N LEU A 17 18.78 16.06 10.57
CA LEU A 17 17.94 15.04 11.21
C LEU A 17 18.15 14.95 12.74
N PRO A 18 19.39 14.97 13.28
CA PRO A 18 19.58 14.92 14.73
C PRO A 18 19.01 16.15 15.45
N ASP A 19 19.21 17.34 14.88
CA ASP A 19 18.70 18.59 15.44
C ASP A 19 17.16 18.63 15.41
N LEU A 20 16.55 18.07 14.36
CA LEU A 20 15.10 17.92 14.26
C LEU A 20 14.54 16.93 15.30
N GLN A 21 15.25 15.84 15.58
CA GLN A 21 14.90 14.89 16.65
C GLN A 21 15.01 15.52 18.04
N GLN A 22 16.01 16.38 18.26
CA GLN A 22 16.14 17.14 19.50
C GLN A 22 14.97 18.12 19.68
N ARG A 23 14.63 18.90 18.64
CA ARG A 23 13.47 19.81 18.67
C ARG A 23 12.14 19.07 18.82
N PHE A 24 12.03 17.86 18.27
CA PHE A 24 10.90 16.98 18.49
C PHE A 24 10.75 16.62 19.97
N ALA A 25 11.83 16.19 20.62
CA ALA A 25 11.82 15.86 22.04
C ALA A 25 11.44 17.06 22.91
N GLU A 26 11.93 18.26 22.58
CA GLU A 26 11.60 19.50 23.29
C GLU A 26 10.11 19.91 23.14
N LEU A 27 9.53 19.75 21.96
CA LEU A 27 8.18 20.24 21.65
C LEU A 27 7.07 19.22 21.92
N VAL A 28 7.35 17.94 21.71
CA VAL A 28 6.40 16.83 21.88
C VAL A 28 6.57 16.15 23.25
N GLY A 29 7.75 16.24 23.87
CA GLY A 29 8.05 15.61 25.15
C GLY A 29 8.47 14.14 25.06
N ASP A 30 8.54 13.58 23.85
CA ASP A 30 8.91 12.19 23.59
C ASP A 30 10.25 12.10 22.86
N GLU A 31 11.15 11.22 23.31
CA GLU A 31 12.36 10.88 22.56
C GLU A 31 12.03 9.94 21.40
N THR A 32 12.43 10.31 20.18
CA THR A 32 12.23 9.48 18.98
C THR A 32 13.52 9.29 18.19
N ARG A 33 13.76 8.05 17.75
CA ARG A 33 14.86 7.70 16.83
C ARG A 33 14.38 7.51 15.40
N CYS A 34 13.17 7.95 15.05
CA CYS A 34 12.64 7.71 13.72
C CYS A 34 13.44 8.49 12.65
N PRO A 35 13.87 7.84 11.55
CA PRO A 35 14.71 8.48 10.52
C PRO A 35 13.92 9.32 9.51
N ASN A 36 12.60 9.44 9.67
CA ASN A 36 11.72 10.09 8.69
C ASN A 36 11.39 11.53 9.09
N LYS A 37 12.01 12.50 8.40
CA LYS A 37 11.79 13.95 8.64
C LYS A 37 10.32 14.38 8.47
N THR A 38 9.63 13.87 7.46
CA THR A 38 8.22 14.23 7.18
C THR A 38 7.30 13.80 8.32
N TYR A 39 7.57 12.65 8.92
CA TYR A 39 6.84 12.18 10.09
C TYR A 39 7.07 13.09 11.31
N LEU A 40 8.32 13.50 11.55
CA LEU A 40 8.70 14.40 12.66
C LEU A 40 8.00 15.75 12.53
N LEU A 41 8.06 16.38 11.35
CA LEU A 41 7.43 17.68 11.10
C LEU A 41 5.90 17.63 11.24
N ARG A 42 5.25 16.58 10.72
CA ARG A 42 3.80 16.39 10.88
C ARG A 42 3.41 16.28 12.35
N ARG A 43 4.21 15.56 13.14
CA ARG A 43 3.90 15.32 14.55
C ARG A 43 4.22 16.53 15.44
N ILE A 44 5.24 17.31 15.10
CA ILE A 44 5.50 18.62 15.72
C ILE A 44 4.36 19.59 15.41
N ARG A 45 3.86 19.61 14.17
CA ARG A 45 2.69 20.41 13.78
C ARG A 45 1.46 20.06 14.63
N GLU A 46 1.16 18.76 14.75
CA GLU A 46 0.05 18.29 15.59
C GLU A 46 0.20 18.74 17.06
N ALA A 47 1.42 18.68 17.62
CA ALA A 47 1.67 19.13 18.98
C ALA A 47 1.55 20.66 19.16
N LEU A 48 2.01 21.45 18.18
CA LEU A 48 1.88 22.90 18.18
C LEU A 48 0.42 23.35 18.00
N GLU A 49 -0.33 22.67 17.13
CA GLU A 49 -1.76 22.91 16.93
C GLU A 49 -2.57 22.50 18.17
N ALA A 50 -2.26 21.38 18.83
CA ALA A 50 -2.89 20.96 20.07
C ALA A 50 -2.63 21.98 21.21
N ARG A 51 -1.38 22.46 21.35
CA ARG A 51 -1.04 23.50 22.33
C ARG A 51 -1.67 24.85 22.04
N ALA A 52 -1.86 25.20 20.77
CA ALA A 52 -2.56 26.42 20.37
C ALA A 52 -4.08 26.30 20.56
N ALA A 53 -4.61 25.07 20.52
CA ALA A 53 -6.03 24.76 20.71
C ALA A 53 -6.42 24.52 22.18
N GLU A 54 -5.47 24.38 23.11
CA GLU A 54 -5.73 24.24 24.54
C GLU A 54 -5.83 25.61 25.26
N PRO A 55 -7.03 26.04 25.68
CA PRO A 55 -7.19 26.95 26.81
C PRO A 55 -7.06 26.18 28.15
N ALA A 56 -6.65 26.89 29.20
CA ALA A 56 -6.40 26.42 30.57
C ALA A 56 -7.56 25.58 31.20
N PRO A 57 -7.31 24.75 32.24
CA PRO A 57 -8.11 23.56 32.55
C PRO A 57 -9.31 23.78 33.51
N ALA A 58 -10.23 22.79 33.43
CA ALA A 58 -11.28 22.31 34.37
C ALA A 58 -12.74 22.83 34.19
N PRO A 59 -13.78 22.03 34.54
CA PRO A 59 -13.98 20.56 34.48
C PRO A 59 -15.30 20.13 33.73
N THR A 60 -15.45 18.81 33.58
CA THR A 60 -16.50 17.94 32.98
C THR A 60 -17.94 18.13 33.53
N PRO A 61 -18.97 17.36 33.07
CA PRO A 61 -19.72 17.29 31.79
C PRO A 61 -21.24 17.63 31.97
N GLU A 62 -22.04 17.66 30.90
CA GLU A 62 -23.35 16.95 30.81
C GLU A 62 -24.01 17.10 29.41
N PRO A 63 -24.80 16.11 28.96
CA PRO A 63 -25.31 15.98 27.60
C PRO A 63 -26.69 16.63 27.45
N THR A 64 -27.05 17.06 26.23
CA THR A 64 -28.44 17.36 25.89
C THR A 64 -28.70 16.88 24.47
N ASP A 65 -29.42 15.77 24.40
CA ASP A 65 -30.27 15.41 23.27
C ASP A 65 -31.19 16.59 22.95
N GLU A 66 -31.28 16.99 21.68
CA GLU A 66 -32.60 17.00 21.04
C GLU A 66 -32.50 17.05 19.52
N VAL A 67 -33.39 16.26 18.94
CA VAL A 67 -33.46 15.81 17.57
C VAL A 67 -34.14 16.88 16.71
N ALA A 68 -33.58 17.18 15.55
CA ALA A 68 -34.32 17.83 14.47
C ALA A 68 -34.11 17.01 13.18
N ALA A 69 -35.11 16.17 12.89
CA ALA A 69 -35.23 15.46 11.63
C ALA A 69 -35.64 16.43 10.52
N ALA A 70 -34.90 16.39 9.42
CA ALA A 70 -35.39 16.76 8.09
C ALA A 70 -34.79 15.77 7.09
N GLU A 71 -35.66 15.00 6.44
CA GLU A 71 -35.34 13.97 5.46
C GLU A 71 -34.78 14.54 4.14
N PRO A 72 -34.12 13.68 3.34
CA PRO A 72 -33.07 14.04 2.41
C PRO A 72 -33.59 14.21 0.98
N ASP A 73 -32.94 15.08 0.19
CA ASP A 73 -33.04 15.01 -1.26
C ASP A 73 -31.66 15.11 -1.91
N ALA A 74 -31.49 14.25 -2.90
CA ALA A 74 -30.26 13.71 -3.43
C ALA A 74 -29.38 14.73 -4.16
N ARG A 75 -28.12 14.82 -3.73
CA ARG A 75 -26.93 14.60 -4.58
C ARG A 75 -25.88 13.89 -3.73
N GLU A 76 -26.01 12.58 -3.64
CA GLU A 76 -25.03 11.68 -3.03
C GLU A 76 -23.79 11.58 -3.93
N ASP A 77 -22.89 12.55 -3.89
CA ASP A 77 -21.53 12.34 -4.37
C ASP A 77 -20.59 13.33 -3.66
N ASP A 78 -19.53 12.79 -3.06
CA ASP A 78 -18.44 13.46 -2.35
C ASP A 78 -18.67 13.95 -0.92
N VAL A 79 -19.06 13.05 -0.02
CA VAL A 79 -18.54 13.14 1.35
C VAL A 79 -17.03 12.85 1.28
N PRO A 80 -16.14 13.74 1.77
CA PRO A 80 -14.71 13.48 1.76
C PRO A 80 -14.42 12.17 2.50
N LEU A 81 -13.63 11.27 1.88
CA LEU A 81 -13.19 10.01 2.52
C LEU A 81 -12.49 10.23 3.89
N ARG A 82 -12.11 11.47 4.20
CA ARG A 82 -11.49 11.91 5.46
C ARG A 82 -12.47 12.20 6.58
N ASP A 83 -13.77 12.20 6.33
CA ASP A 83 -14.83 12.47 7.32
C ASP A 83 -15.68 11.22 7.59
N LEU A 84 -15.57 10.20 6.73
CA LEU A 84 -16.24 8.92 6.90
C LEU A 84 -15.68 8.12 8.09
N ASP A 85 -16.57 7.46 8.82
CA ASP A 85 -16.21 6.46 9.82
C ASP A 85 -15.66 5.17 9.16
N VAL A 86 -15.17 4.23 9.97
CA VAL A 86 -14.55 3.00 9.46
C VAL A 86 -15.58 2.11 8.74
N GLU A 87 -16.84 2.09 9.16
CA GLU A 87 -17.90 1.28 8.55
C GLU A 87 -18.34 1.86 7.20
N GLN A 88 -18.53 3.17 7.14
CA GLN A 88 -18.80 3.94 5.94
C GLN A 88 -17.65 3.83 4.93
N LEU A 89 -16.39 3.86 5.39
CA LEU A 89 -15.23 3.60 4.53
C LEU A 89 -15.21 2.16 4.00
N ARG A 90 -15.68 1.17 4.77
CA ARG A 90 -15.82 -0.21 4.29
C ARG A 90 -16.96 -0.34 3.29
N ALA A 91 -18.07 0.35 3.47
CA ALA A 91 -19.15 0.42 2.49
C ALA A 91 -18.65 1.02 1.16
N ARG A 92 -17.99 2.19 1.21
CA ARG A 92 -17.40 2.83 0.03
C ARG A 92 -16.30 1.99 -0.61
N TYR A 93 -15.54 1.24 0.19
CA TYR A 93 -14.58 0.26 -0.31
C TYR A 93 -15.25 -0.85 -1.13
N VAL A 94 -16.39 -1.39 -0.67
CA VAL A 94 -17.12 -2.42 -1.40
C VAL A 94 -17.68 -1.87 -2.71
N GLU A 95 -18.23 -0.65 -2.69
CA GLU A 95 -18.73 0.04 -3.89
C GLU A 95 -17.62 0.27 -4.93
N VAL A 96 -16.48 0.83 -4.51
CA VAL A 96 -15.41 1.24 -5.42
C VAL A 96 -14.53 0.06 -5.84
N VAL A 97 -14.21 -0.85 -4.93
CA VAL A 97 -13.27 -1.97 -5.17
C VAL A 97 -14.00 -3.24 -5.60
N GLY A 98 -15.29 -3.37 -5.30
CA GLY A 98 -16.10 -4.54 -5.66
C GLY A 98 -15.83 -5.78 -4.81
N ARG A 99 -15.22 -5.64 -3.62
CA ARG A 99 -14.90 -6.75 -2.71
C ARG A 99 -15.04 -6.38 -1.24
N ALA A 100 -15.43 -7.32 -0.40
CA ALA A 100 -15.46 -7.13 1.06
C ALA A 100 -14.04 -7.04 1.65
N THR A 101 -13.87 -6.20 2.67
CA THR A 101 -12.63 -6.13 3.45
C THR A 101 -12.90 -6.33 4.94
N SER A 102 -12.00 -7.07 5.60
CA SER A 102 -11.93 -7.20 7.06
C SER A 102 -11.05 -6.15 7.71
N SER A 103 -10.45 -5.25 6.91
CA SER A 103 -9.59 -4.19 7.45
C SER A 103 -10.43 -3.11 8.13
N HIS A 104 -10.03 -2.74 9.34
CA HIS A 104 -10.59 -1.65 10.13
C HIS A 104 -9.65 -0.43 10.16
N ASP A 105 -8.53 -0.49 9.42
CA ASP A 105 -7.58 0.62 9.36
C ASP A 105 -8.11 1.71 8.41
N ARG A 106 -8.43 2.85 9.00
CA ARG A 106 -8.94 4.03 8.30
C ARG A 106 -8.02 4.53 7.19
N ARG A 107 -6.71 4.62 7.44
CA ARG A 107 -5.72 5.14 6.48
C ARG A 107 -5.58 4.18 5.29
N TYR A 108 -5.60 2.89 5.57
CA TYR A 108 -5.57 1.84 4.56
C TYR A 108 -6.80 1.86 3.65
N LEU A 109 -8.00 2.03 4.21
CA LEU A 109 -9.25 2.08 3.44
C LEU A 109 -9.26 3.29 2.50
N ILE A 110 -8.94 4.49 3.02
CA ILE A 110 -8.85 5.72 2.22
C ILE A 110 -7.82 5.57 1.10
N TRP A 111 -6.64 5.05 1.41
CA TRP A 111 -5.60 4.81 0.40
C TRP A 111 -6.09 3.86 -0.70
N LYS A 112 -6.73 2.74 -0.32
CA LYS A 112 -7.12 1.70 -1.27
C LYS A 112 -8.32 2.11 -2.14
N ILE A 113 -9.25 2.89 -1.59
CA ILE A 113 -10.33 3.52 -2.35
C ILE A 113 -9.75 4.47 -3.41
N ARG A 114 -8.84 5.37 -3.02
CA ARG A 114 -8.16 6.28 -3.97
C ARG A 114 -7.37 5.56 -5.05
N GLN A 115 -6.73 4.44 -4.72
CA GLN A 115 -6.01 3.65 -5.73
C GLN A 115 -6.97 2.97 -6.72
N ALA A 116 -8.15 2.57 -6.28
CA ALA A 116 -9.18 2.00 -7.15
C ALA A 116 -9.86 3.08 -8.01
N GLU A 117 -10.17 4.25 -7.47
CA GLU A 117 -10.64 5.43 -8.23
C GLU A 117 -9.64 5.83 -9.34
N GLN A 118 -8.33 5.73 -9.05
CA GLN A 118 -7.27 6.00 -10.02
C GLN A 118 -7.04 4.87 -11.03
N GLY A 119 -7.83 3.79 -11.01
CA GLY A 119 -7.69 2.63 -11.91
C GLY A 119 -6.41 1.81 -11.70
N LYS A 120 -5.69 2.05 -10.60
CA LYS A 120 -4.43 1.35 -10.26
C LYS A 120 -4.67 0.04 -9.51
N VAL A 121 -5.93 -0.26 -9.19
CA VAL A 121 -6.35 -1.52 -8.57
C VAL A 121 -7.32 -2.21 -9.52
N PRO A 122 -7.18 -3.52 -9.77
CA PRO A 122 -8.21 -4.27 -10.47
C PRO A 122 -9.50 -4.20 -9.65
N VAL A 123 -10.47 -3.46 -10.18
CA VAL A 123 -11.83 -3.32 -9.64
C VAL A 123 -12.65 -4.53 -10.07
N GLY A 124 -13.41 -5.09 -9.11
CA GLY A 124 -14.19 -6.31 -9.29
C GLY A 124 -13.65 -7.50 -8.49
N PRO A 125 -14.33 -8.66 -8.58
CA PRO A 125 -13.91 -9.87 -7.90
C PRO A 125 -12.47 -10.20 -8.28
N VAL A 126 -11.58 -10.25 -7.29
CA VAL A 126 -10.27 -10.86 -7.53
C VAL A 126 -10.57 -12.31 -7.85
N GLY A 127 -10.46 -12.67 -9.13
CA GLY A 127 -10.48 -14.06 -9.54
C GLY A 127 -9.39 -14.80 -8.78
N ARG A 128 -9.75 -15.42 -7.66
CA ARG A 128 -9.24 -16.77 -7.44
C ARG A 128 -9.75 -17.55 -8.65
N ARG A 129 -8.90 -18.42 -9.21
CA ARG A 129 -9.32 -19.42 -10.21
C ARG A 129 -10.75 -19.86 -9.91
N GLN A 130 -11.61 -19.83 -10.92
CA GLN A 130 -12.99 -20.26 -10.76
C GLN A 130 -12.95 -21.64 -10.08
N PRO A 131 -13.67 -21.90 -8.97
CA PRO A 131 -13.81 -23.25 -8.47
C PRO A 131 -14.46 -24.09 -9.57
N GLY A 132 -13.66 -24.87 -10.30
CA GLY A 132 -14.09 -25.57 -11.52
C GLY A 132 -13.22 -25.34 -12.76
N ASP A 133 -12.30 -24.37 -12.77
CA ASP A 133 -11.21 -24.38 -13.74
C ASP A 133 -10.43 -25.68 -13.52
N PRO A 134 -10.26 -26.55 -14.54
CA PRO A 134 -9.47 -27.75 -14.37
C PRO A 134 -8.09 -27.31 -13.88
N PRO A 135 -7.57 -27.90 -12.79
CA PRO A 135 -6.21 -27.60 -12.37
C PRO A 135 -5.34 -27.88 -13.59
N VAL A 136 -4.65 -26.86 -14.10
CA VAL A 136 -3.60 -27.12 -15.07
C VAL A 136 -2.67 -28.10 -14.36
N GLU A 137 -2.60 -29.34 -14.86
CA GLU A 137 -1.81 -30.43 -14.27
C GLU A 137 -0.32 -30.12 -14.45
N GLN A 138 0.14 -29.06 -13.80
CA GLN A 138 1.52 -28.62 -13.82
C GLN A 138 2.23 -29.34 -12.69
N LYS A 139 3.23 -30.15 -13.06
CA LYS A 139 4.15 -30.74 -12.10
C LYS A 139 5.27 -29.75 -11.82
N VAL A 140 5.60 -29.59 -10.54
CA VAL A 140 6.78 -28.83 -10.12
C VAL A 140 7.99 -29.75 -10.17
N LEU A 141 9.01 -29.39 -10.95
CA LEU A 141 10.28 -30.11 -11.00
C LEU A 141 11.31 -29.41 -10.10
N PRO A 142 11.60 -29.92 -8.89
CA PRO A 142 12.60 -29.31 -8.02
C PRO A 142 14.01 -29.61 -8.55
N LEU A 143 14.75 -28.56 -8.90
CA LEU A 143 16.16 -28.64 -9.29
C LEU A 143 17.03 -28.10 -8.15
N ARG A 144 17.95 -28.93 -7.66
CA ARG A 144 18.92 -28.54 -6.63
C ARG A 144 20.20 -28.05 -7.29
N MET A 145 20.64 -26.85 -6.94
CA MET A 145 21.85 -26.23 -7.46
C MET A 145 22.51 -25.40 -6.35
N PRO A 146 23.84 -25.24 -6.35
CA PRO A 146 24.52 -24.30 -5.45
C PRO A 146 24.02 -22.87 -5.65
N ALA A 147 23.95 -22.09 -4.57
CA ALA A 147 23.47 -20.70 -4.60
C ALA A 147 24.22 -19.85 -5.63
N ALA A 148 25.56 -19.95 -5.66
CA ALA A 148 26.40 -19.24 -6.62
C ALA A 148 26.06 -19.56 -8.08
N THR A 149 25.64 -20.81 -8.38
CA THR A 149 25.20 -21.18 -9.74
C THR A 149 23.87 -20.53 -10.08
N VAL A 150 22.93 -20.49 -9.13
CA VAL A 150 21.63 -19.82 -9.33
C VAL A 150 21.82 -18.32 -9.54
N GLU A 151 22.72 -17.68 -8.80
CA GLU A 151 23.08 -16.27 -8.96
C GLU A 151 23.67 -15.98 -10.35
N ALA A 152 24.57 -16.84 -10.83
CA ALA A 152 25.14 -16.72 -12.17
C ALA A 152 24.06 -16.86 -13.27
N LEU A 153 23.14 -17.82 -13.13
CA LEU A 153 22.02 -17.98 -14.06
C LEU A 153 21.07 -16.78 -14.04
N ASP A 154 20.87 -16.19 -12.86
CA ASP A 154 20.04 -15.01 -12.67
C ASP A 154 20.58 -13.80 -13.42
N GLU A 155 21.89 -13.60 -13.36
CA GLU A 155 22.56 -12.55 -14.12
C GLU A 155 22.42 -12.77 -15.63
N VAL A 156 22.53 -14.02 -16.09
CA VAL A 156 22.41 -14.35 -17.52
C VAL A 156 21.03 -13.99 -18.07
N TRP A 157 19.95 -14.42 -17.43
CA TRP A 157 18.61 -14.19 -17.99
C TRP A 157 18.23 -12.71 -17.96
N ARG A 158 18.65 -11.96 -16.93
CA ARG A 158 18.46 -10.50 -16.85
C ARG A 158 19.23 -9.78 -17.96
N ARG A 159 20.52 -10.08 -18.11
CA ARG A 159 21.37 -9.48 -19.15
C ARG A 159 20.87 -9.78 -20.57
N ARG A 160 20.26 -10.95 -20.77
CA ARG A 160 19.69 -11.37 -22.05
C ARG A 160 18.26 -10.86 -22.29
N GLY A 161 17.67 -10.13 -21.33
CA GLY A 161 16.32 -9.57 -21.47
C GLY A 161 15.21 -10.62 -21.47
N LEU A 162 15.45 -11.80 -20.91
CA LEU A 162 14.42 -12.82 -20.72
C LEU A 162 13.47 -12.38 -19.60
N LYS A 163 12.22 -12.85 -19.59
CA LYS A 163 11.24 -12.40 -18.60
C LYS A 163 11.43 -13.07 -17.24
N SER A 164 12.02 -14.26 -17.22
CA SER A 164 12.23 -15.04 -15.99
C SER A 164 13.34 -16.07 -16.14
N ARG A 165 13.82 -16.59 -15.01
CA ARG A 165 14.69 -17.78 -14.97
C ARG A 165 14.03 -19.00 -15.64
N MET A 166 12.71 -19.12 -15.54
CA MET A 166 11.96 -20.21 -16.17
C MET A 166 12.02 -20.10 -17.71
N ASP A 167 11.99 -18.88 -18.27
CA ASP A 167 12.16 -18.67 -19.72
C ASP A 167 13.56 -19.08 -20.19
N LEU A 168 14.59 -18.80 -19.39
CA LEU A 168 15.95 -19.28 -19.65
C LEU A 168 15.98 -20.81 -19.72
N PHE A 169 15.40 -21.48 -18.73
CA PHE A 169 15.36 -22.95 -18.71
C PHE A 169 14.55 -23.53 -19.87
N ARG A 170 13.41 -22.94 -20.23
CA ARG A 170 12.63 -23.39 -21.40
C ARG A 170 13.40 -23.21 -22.71
N HIS A 171 14.08 -22.08 -22.91
CA HIS A 171 14.92 -21.88 -24.10
C HIS A 171 16.06 -22.89 -24.15
N ALA A 172 16.73 -23.14 -23.02
CA ALA A 172 17.81 -24.11 -22.97
C ALA A 172 17.32 -25.53 -23.26
N LEU A 173 16.18 -25.93 -22.69
CA LEU A 173 15.55 -27.22 -22.95
C LEU A 173 15.12 -27.36 -24.41
N ASP A 174 14.48 -26.33 -24.97
CA ASP A 174 14.08 -26.30 -26.38
C ASP A 174 15.27 -26.50 -27.32
N GLN A 175 16.35 -25.74 -27.11
CA GLN A 175 17.58 -25.86 -27.89
C GLN A 175 18.21 -27.24 -27.76
N TYR A 176 18.26 -27.79 -26.55
CA TYR A 176 18.81 -29.12 -26.31
C TYR A 176 17.98 -30.22 -26.99
N LEU A 177 16.66 -30.22 -26.78
CA LEU A 177 15.74 -31.21 -27.35
C LEU A 177 15.75 -31.17 -28.89
N THR A 178 15.74 -29.96 -29.46
CA THR A 178 15.88 -29.79 -30.91
C THR A 178 17.22 -30.33 -31.41
N GLY A 179 18.30 -30.09 -30.67
CA GLY A 179 19.64 -30.57 -31.02
C GLY A 179 19.79 -32.09 -31.02
N ILE A 180 19.04 -32.80 -30.18
CA ILE A 180 19.04 -34.27 -30.13
C ILE A 180 17.96 -34.92 -31.02
N GLY A 181 17.17 -34.12 -31.75
CA GLY A 181 16.12 -34.61 -32.65
C GLY A 181 14.77 -34.89 -31.99
N GLU A 182 14.60 -34.54 -30.71
CA GLU A 182 13.34 -34.70 -29.95
C GLU A 182 12.38 -33.53 -30.22
N GLY A 183 11.95 -33.41 -31.48
CA GLY A 183 11.11 -32.29 -31.95
C GLY A 183 9.78 -32.17 -31.22
N ASP A 184 9.10 -33.31 -30.98
CA ASP A 184 7.81 -33.35 -30.31
C ASP A 184 7.90 -32.80 -28.87
N ALA A 185 8.94 -33.21 -28.14
CA ALA A 185 9.19 -32.71 -26.79
C ALA A 185 9.57 -31.21 -26.80
N ALA A 186 10.33 -30.77 -27.80
CA ALA A 186 10.69 -29.36 -27.96
C ALA A 186 9.45 -28.48 -28.19
N ASP A 187 8.49 -28.91 -29.01
CA ASP A 187 7.25 -28.17 -29.24
C ASP A 187 6.38 -28.07 -27.98
N LEU A 188 6.29 -29.15 -27.18
CA LEU A 188 5.62 -29.10 -25.88
C LEU A 188 6.25 -28.08 -24.92
N VAL A 189 7.58 -27.92 -24.93
CA VAL A 189 8.29 -26.93 -24.09
C VAL A 189 8.05 -25.49 -24.58
N ARG A 190 7.90 -25.29 -25.90
CA ARG A 190 7.52 -23.99 -26.49
C ARG A 190 6.08 -23.58 -26.14
N GLY A 191 5.23 -24.54 -25.77
CA GLY A 191 3.81 -24.32 -25.51
C GLY A 191 3.00 -24.14 -26.79
N ARG A 192 3.37 -24.86 -27.86
CA ARG A 192 2.58 -24.97 -29.09
C ARG A 192 1.74 -26.24 -29.11
#